data_AF-A0A9E7UG26-F1
#
_entry.id   AF-A0A9E7UG26-F1
#
_cell.length_a   1.000
_cell.length_b   1.000
_cell.length_c   1.000
_cell.angle_alpha   90.00
_cell.angle_beta   90.00
_cell.angle_gamma   90.00
#
_symmetry.space_group_name_H-M   'P 1'
#
loop_
_entity.id
_entity.type
_entity.pdbx_description
1 polymer ?
#
loop_
_entity_poly.entity_id
_entity_poly.type
_entity_poly.pdbx_seq_one_letter_code
_entity_poly.pdbx_strand_id
1 'polypeptide(L)'
;MTTISEAITTIKKAENDADGLIHDARDESSRLIDSARIEAQELLEKAEKEATEKGEELIMEAEERARKEAISISGKAKREVETMKSAAMGRVPEAASLIVKSIL
;
A
#
# COMPACT_ATOMS: atom_id res chain seq x y z
N MET A 1 52.12 -54.74 -3.19
CA MET A 1 50.85 -55.47 -3.27
C MET A 1 50.02 -55.02 -2.10
N THR A 2 49.04 -54.14 -2.31
CA THR A 2 48.05 -53.81 -1.28
C THR A 2 47.38 -55.11 -0.87
N THR A 3 47.40 -55.42 0.42
CA THR A 3 46.74 -56.64 0.89
C THR A 3 45.23 -56.45 0.78
N ILE A 4 44.49 -57.51 0.48
CA ILE A 4 43.01 -57.45 0.37
C ILE A 4 42.38 -56.83 1.64
N SER A 5 43.01 -57.04 2.79
CA SER A 5 42.61 -56.44 4.07
C SER A 5 42.68 -54.91 4.07
N GLU A 6 43.74 -54.31 3.54
CA GLU A 6 43.89 -52.85 3.47
C GLU A 6 42.85 -52.24 2.52
N ALA A 7 42.59 -52.89 1.38
CA ALA A 7 41.56 -52.45 0.44
C ALA A 7 40.16 -52.43 1.07
N ILE A 8 39.81 -53.46 1.86
CA ILE A 8 38.52 -53.51 2.57
C ILE A 8 38.41 -52.40 3.61
N THR A 9 39.48 -52.11 4.36
CA THR A 9 39.49 -51.01 5.33
C THR A 9 39.31 -49.65 4.66
N THR A 10 39.96 -49.42 3.51
CA THR A 10 39.78 -48.19 2.75
C THR A 10 38.36 -48.05 2.21
N ILE A 11 37.75 -49.13 1.71
CA ILE A 11 36.35 -49.13 1.25
C ILE A 11 35.42 -48.76 2.41
N LYS A 12 35.54 -49.42 3.56
CA LYS A 12 34.70 -49.12 4.74
C LYS A 12 34.85 -47.69 5.23
N LYS A 13 36.06 -47.12 5.14
CA LYS A 13 36.29 -45.72 5.49
C LYS A 13 35.57 -44.80 4.49
N ALA A 14 35.71 -45.05 3.20
CA ALA A 14 35.05 -44.28 2.16
C ALA A 14 33.50 -44.36 2.26
N GLU A 15 32.95 -45.52 2.62
CA GLU A 15 31.52 -45.69 2.90
C GLU A 15 31.05 -44.83 4.07
N ASN A 16 31.77 -44.86 5.20
CA ASN A 16 31.43 -44.01 6.36
C ASN A 16 31.58 -42.52 6.04
N ASP A 17 32.63 -42.12 5.32
CA ASP A 17 32.83 -40.74 4.91
C ASP A 17 31.69 -40.27 3.97
N ALA A 18 31.23 -41.13 3.06
CA ALA A 18 30.09 -40.85 2.18
C ALA A 18 28.76 -40.74 2.95
N ASP A 19 28.52 -41.63 3.91
CA ASP A 19 27.31 -41.56 4.77
C ASP A 19 27.31 -40.28 5.61
N GLY A 20 28.46 -39.87 6.14
CA GLY A 20 28.64 -38.59 6.84
C GLY A 20 28.30 -37.40 5.95
N LEU A 21 28.84 -37.37 4.72
CA LEU A 21 28.54 -36.32 3.75
C LEU A 21 27.03 -36.25 3.40
N ILE A 22 26.37 -37.40 3.27
CA ILE A 22 24.92 -37.44 3.00
C ILE A 22 24.12 -36.89 4.18
N HIS A 23 24.52 -37.24 5.41
CA HIS A 23 23.89 -36.71 6.61
C HIS A 23 24.04 -35.19 6.70
N ASP A 24 25.27 -34.69 6.56
CA ASP A 24 25.57 -33.27 6.64
C ASP A 24 24.84 -32.47 5.55
N ALA A 25 24.79 -32.99 4.32
CA ALA A 25 24.06 -32.36 3.22
C ALA A 25 22.55 -32.29 3.49
N ARG A 26 21.96 -33.30 4.14
CA ARG A 26 20.54 -33.29 4.53
C ARG A 26 20.26 -32.26 5.60
N ASP A 27 21.12 -32.19 6.62
CA ASP A 27 21.01 -31.21 7.69
C ASP A 27 21.14 -29.79 7.17
N GLU A 28 22.13 -29.53 6.31
CA GLU A 28 22.33 -28.24 5.67
C GLU A 28 21.14 -27.87 4.78
N SER A 29 20.63 -28.81 3.98
CA SER A 29 19.44 -28.57 3.17
C SER A 29 18.22 -28.23 4.02
N SER A 30 18.02 -28.89 5.16
CA SER A 30 16.91 -28.58 6.07
C SER A 30 17.05 -27.17 6.64
N ARG A 31 18.26 -26.80 7.08
CA ARG A 31 18.53 -25.44 7.59
C ARG A 31 18.28 -24.38 6.53
N LEU A 32 18.73 -24.60 5.29
CA LEU A 32 18.49 -23.66 4.19
C LEU A 32 16.99 -23.48 3.91
N ILE A 33 16.20 -24.56 3.95
CA ILE A 33 14.75 -24.49 3.77
C ILE A 33 14.09 -23.68 4.90
N ASP A 34 14.51 -23.92 6.14
CA ASP A 34 13.95 -23.22 7.29
C ASP A 34 14.33 -21.73 7.29
N SER A 35 15.59 -21.39 6.98
CA SER A 35 16.03 -20.01 6.79
C SER A 35 15.25 -19.32 5.67
N ALA A 36 15.08 -19.96 4.51
CA ALA A 36 14.32 -19.40 3.41
C ALA A 36 12.85 -19.16 3.76
N ARG A 37 12.25 -20.02 4.60
CA ARG A 37 10.87 -19.82 5.11
C ARG A 37 10.77 -18.62 6.03
N ILE A 38 11.73 -18.45 6.94
CA ILE A 38 11.78 -17.30 7.85
C ILE A 38 11.94 -16.01 7.04
N GLU A 39 12.90 -15.96 6.12
CA GLU A 39 13.13 -14.79 5.26
C GLU A 39 11.88 -14.46 4.41
N ALA A 40 11.22 -15.47 3.86
CA ALA A 40 9.98 -15.26 3.11
C ALA A 40 8.86 -14.70 3.98
N GLN A 41 8.73 -15.15 5.23
CA GLN A 41 7.75 -14.63 6.16
C GLN A 41 8.06 -13.18 6.55
N GLU A 42 9.32 -12.85 6.84
CA GLU A 42 9.75 -11.48 7.15
C GLU A 42 9.47 -10.52 5.97
N LEU A 43 9.73 -10.98 4.74
CA LEU A 43 9.41 -10.22 3.52
C LEU A 43 7.91 -9.98 3.37
N LEU A 44 7.08 -10.99 3.66
CA LEU A 44 5.63 -10.87 3.61
C LEU A 44 5.11 -9.85 4.64
N GLU A 45 5.54 -9.99 5.90
CA GLU A 45 5.14 -9.09 6.99
C GLU A 45 5.56 -7.64 6.70
N LYS A 46 6.77 -7.45 6.16
CA LYS A 46 7.24 -6.12 5.75
C LYS A 46 6.39 -5.56 4.61
N ALA A 47 6.08 -6.36 3.60
CA ALA A 47 5.25 -5.92 2.47
C ALA A 47 3.83 -5.56 2.91
N GLU A 48 3.22 -6.33 3.81
CA GLU A 48 1.90 -6.05 4.39
C GLU A 48 1.89 -4.74 5.17
N LYS A 49 2.93 -4.51 5.99
CA LYS A 49 3.09 -3.27 6.74
C LYS A 49 3.23 -2.06 5.80
N GLU A 50 4.12 -2.14 4.82
CA GLU A 50 4.32 -1.07 3.84
C GLU A 50 3.05 -0.78 3.03
N ALA A 51 2.29 -1.82 2.67
CA ALA A 51 1.02 -1.67 1.95
C ALA A 51 -0.03 -0.97 2.82
N THR A 52 -0.08 -1.30 4.11
CA THR A 52 -1.00 -0.67 5.07
C THR A 52 -0.66 0.81 5.27
N GLU A 53 0.61 1.13 5.52
CA GLU A 53 1.08 2.50 5.71
C GLU A 53 0.80 3.37 4.46
N LYS A 54 1.10 2.85 3.26
CA LYS A 54 0.78 3.54 2.00
C LYS A 54 -0.73 3.70 1.79
N GLY A 55 -1.51 2.70 2.18
CA GLY A 55 -2.96 2.75 2.11
C GLY A 55 -3.53 3.86 2.99
N GLU A 56 -3.05 3.98 4.22
CA GLU A 56 -3.43 5.04 5.15
C GLU A 56 -3.01 6.43 4.65
N GLU A 57 -1.80 6.56 4.12
CA GLU A 57 -1.31 7.81 3.50
C GLU A 57 -2.21 8.26 2.35
N LEU A 58 -2.56 7.35 1.43
CA LEU A 58 -3.45 7.64 0.31
C LEU A 58 -4.84 8.09 0.77
N ILE A 59 -5.39 7.49 1.82
CA ILE A 59 -6.68 7.88 2.40
C ILE A 59 -6.58 9.29 2.98
N MET A 60 -5.53 9.59 3.77
CA MET A 60 -5.33 10.92 4.35
C MET A 60 -5.18 12.00 3.26
N GLU A 61 -4.39 11.75 2.21
CA GLU A 61 -4.24 12.67 1.09
C GLU A 61 -5.55 12.87 0.32
N ALA A 62 -6.34 11.81 0.13
CA ALA A 62 -7.64 11.90 -0.50
C ALA A 62 -8.62 12.73 0.34
N GLU A 63 -8.65 12.53 1.66
CA GLU A 63 -9.46 13.33 2.58
C GLU A 63 -9.05 14.80 2.57
N GLU A 64 -7.76 15.10 2.60
CA GLU A 64 -7.28 16.49 2.58
C GLU A 64 -7.66 17.19 1.28
N ARG A 65 -7.50 16.50 0.13
CA ARG A 65 -7.94 17.02 -1.17
C ARG A 65 -9.44 17.27 -1.19
N ALA A 66 -10.25 16.31 -0.73
CA ALA A 66 -11.69 16.45 -0.66
C ALA A 66 -12.12 17.63 0.23
N ARG A 67 -11.46 17.83 1.38
CA ARG A 67 -11.72 18.98 2.26
C ARG A 67 -11.38 20.31 1.57
N LYS A 68 -10.22 20.40 0.90
CA LYS A 68 -9.81 21.60 0.14
C LYS A 68 -10.79 21.92 -0.98
N GLU A 69 -11.24 20.90 -1.71
CA GLU A 69 -12.24 21.05 -2.77
C GLU A 69 -13.58 21.52 -2.22
N ALA A 70 -14.06 20.94 -1.12
CA ALA A 70 -15.31 21.35 -0.47
C ALA A 70 -15.27 22.82 -0.02
N ILE A 71 -14.16 23.28 0.55
CA ILE A 71 -13.95 24.68 0.92
C ILE A 71 -13.94 25.57 -0.33
N SER A 72 -13.28 25.15 -1.41
CA SER A 72 -13.25 25.89 -2.67
C SER A 72 -14.64 26.02 -3.30
N ILE A 73 -15.40 24.93 -3.36
CA ILE A 73 -16.76 24.89 -3.92
C ILE A 73 -17.70 25.77 -3.10
N SER A 74 -17.71 25.62 -1.77
CA SER A 74 -18.55 26.44 -0.90
C SER A 74 -18.20 27.93 -1.00
N GLY A 75 -16.92 28.27 -1.10
CA GLY A 75 -16.45 29.64 -1.30
C GLY A 75 -16.84 30.24 -2.65
N LYS A 76 -16.89 29.42 -3.72
CA LYS A 76 -17.41 29.84 -5.04
C LYS A 76 -18.92 30.04 -5.00
N ALA A 77 -19.65 29.06 -4.47
CA ALA A 77 -21.11 29.11 -4.35
C ALA A 77 -21.56 30.35 -3.55
N LYS A 78 -20.89 30.67 -2.44
CA LYS A 78 -21.20 31.88 -1.66
C LYS A 78 -21.01 33.16 -2.48
N ARG A 79 -19.95 33.26 -3.27
CA ARG A 79 -19.69 34.42 -4.14
C ARG A 79 -20.72 34.55 -5.26
N GLU A 80 -21.12 33.43 -5.86
CA GLU A 80 -22.16 33.41 -6.90
C GLU A 80 -23.52 33.83 -6.32
N VAL A 81 -23.89 33.32 -5.15
CA VAL A 81 -25.14 33.71 -4.46
C VAL A 81 -25.15 35.20 -4.14
N GLU A 82 -24.07 35.75 -3.60
CA GLU A 82 -24.00 37.19 -3.31
C GLU A 82 -24.10 38.04 -4.58
N THR A 83 -23.41 37.62 -5.66
CA THR A 83 -23.47 38.31 -6.96
C THR A 83 -24.89 38.30 -7.54
N MET A 84 -25.56 37.13 -7.50
CA MET A 84 -26.94 36.97 -7.94
C MET A 84 -27.89 37.83 -7.10
N LYS A 85 -27.71 37.85 -5.77
CA LYS A 85 -28.51 38.66 -4.85
C LYS A 85 -28.36 40.15 -5.15
N SER A 86 -27.13 40.65 -5.32
CA SER A 86 -26.89 42.05 -5.67
C SER A 86 -27.52 42.42 -7.01
N ALA A 87 -27.37 41.56 -8.03
CA ALA A 87 -28.00 41.76 -9.34
C ALA A 87 -29.54 41.79 -9.25
N ALA A 88 -30.14 40.89 -8.48
CA ALA A 88 -31.59 40.85 -8.27
C ALA A 88 -32.08 42.10 -7.53
N MET A 89 -31.43 42.48 -6.43
CA MET A 89 -31.79 43.67 -5.63
C MET A 89 -31.72 44.95 -6.46
N GLY A 90 -30.77 45.08 -7.38
CA GLY A 90 -30.67 46.23 -8.29
C GLY A 90 -31.88 46.42 -9.21
N ARG A 91 -32.64 45.35 -9.50
CA ARG A 91 -33.81 45.38 -10.40
C ARG A 91 -35.14 45.49 -9.65
N VAL A 92 -35.15 45.35 -8.33
CA VAL A 92 -36.36 45.46 -7.49
C VAL A 92 -37.10 46.80 -7.69
N PRO A 93 -36.43 47.97 -7.73
CA PRO A 93 -37.13 49.25 -7.89
C PRO A 93 -37.85 49.38 -9.24
N GLU A 94 -37.21 48.92 -10.31
CA GLU A 94 -37.78 48.94 -11.67
C GLU A 94 -39.00 48.00 -11.76
N ALA A 95 -38.88 46.79 -11.22
CA ALA A 95 -39.99 45.84 -11.16
C ALA A 95 -41.17 46.37 -10.33
N ALA A 96 -40.90 46.99 -9.18
CA ALA A 96 -41.93 47.62 -8.35
C ALA A 96 -42.64 48.76 -9.11
N SER A 97 -41.90 49.59 -9.85
CA SER A 97 -42.48 50.68 -10.65
C SER A 97 -43.39 50.17 -11.77
N LEU A 98 -42.99 49.08 -12.45
CA LEU A 98 -43.81 48.42 -13.47
C LEU A 98 -45.13 47.87 -12.90
N ILE A 99 -45.10 47.27 -11.71
CA ILE A 99 -46.32 46.77 -11.04
C ILE A 99 -47.26 47.93 -10.69
N VAL A 100 -46.75 49.03 -10.13
CA VAL A 100 -47.60 50.19 -9.80
C VAL A 100 -48.25 50.79 -11.05
N LYS A 101 -47.49 50.92 -12.15
CA LYS A 101 -48.01 51.42 -13.43
C LYS A 101 -49.03 50.52 -14.12
N SER A 102 -49.11 49.24 -13.75
CA SER A 102 -50.06 48.30 -14.35
C SER A 102 -51.36 48.16 -13.57
N ILE A 103 -51.41 48.69 -12.34
CA ILE A 103 -52.60 48.67 -11.47
C ILE A 103 -53.36 50.02 -11.50
N LEU A 104 -52.64 51.12 -11.76
CA LEU A 104 -53.20 52.48 -11.96
C LEU A 104 -53.58 52.72 -13.43
#